data_AF-A0A8B9NPH6-F1
#
_entry.id   AF-A0A8B9NPH6-F1
#
_cell.length_a   1.000
_cell.length_b   1.000
_cell.length_c   1.000
_cell.angle_alpha   90.00
_cell.angle_beta   90.00
_cell.angle_gamma   90.00
#
_symmetry.space_group_name_H-M   'P 1'
#
loop_
_entity.id
_entity.type
_entity.pdbx_description
1 polymer ?
#
loop_
_entity_poly.entity_id
_entity_poly.type
_entity_poly.pdbx_seq_one_letter_code
_entity_poly.pdbx_strand_id
1 'polypeptide(L)'
;MAAAATAAAGRRWFRALALGVSFLKCLLIPTYHSTDFEVHRNWLAITHNLPLSQWYYEATSEWTLDYPPFFAWFEYALSHIAKYFDPEMLVIQNLNYSSHATIFFQRFSVIFTDILFIYAVRECCRCVNGKRAGKDIMEKPTFILAALLLWNFGLLIVDHIHFQYNGFLFGLMLLSIARLCQKRYLEGALLFAVLLHFKHIYVYVAPAYGIYLLRSYCFTANNADGSVKWRSFSFLHVTLMGLIVCLVSALSLGPFVVLGQLPQVISRLFPFKRGLCHAYWAPNFWALYNAVDKALTVVGLKYNFLDPTKIPKASMTGGLVQEFQHTVLPSVTPLATLICTLVSILPSVFCLWFKPQGPRGFLQCVVLCALSSFMFGWHVHEKAILLAILPLSLLSVQRAKDAGIYLILTTTGHFSLFPLLFTLPELPIKILLMLLFTIYSFSSLKSLFRRERPLLNWLETIYLVQLVPLEIFCEIIFPLMPWKLTLPFVPLLLTSVYCALGITYAWLKLYVSVLTEPIPVRQKAE
;
A
#
# COMPACT_ATOMS: atom_id res chain seq x y z
N MET A 1 -34.57 14.39 -18.38
CA MET A 1 -34.20 15.46 -17.41
C MET A 1 -33.77 14.92 -16.04
N ALA A 2 -34.51 14.02 -15.40
CA ALA A 2 -34.16 13.50 -14.05
C ALA A 2 -32.78 12.81 -13.96
N ALA A 3 -32.41 11.98 -14.94
CA ALA A 3 -31.09 11.33 -14.99
C ALA A 3 -29.92 12.31 -15.17
N ALA A 4 -30.14 13.41 -15.90
CA ALA A 4 -29.14 14.46 -16.08
C ALA A 4 -28.97 15.29 -14.79
N ALA A 5 -30.06 15.58 -14.08
CA ALA A 5 -30.04 16.28 -12.79
C ALA A 5 -29.36 15.44 -11.68
N THR A 6 -29.62 14.13 -11.61
CA THR A 6 -28.93 13.23 -10.66
C THR A 6 -27.44 13.06 -10.99
N ALA A 7 -27.07 12.99 -12.27
CA ALA A 7 -25.67 13.01 -12.69
C ALA A 7 -24.97 14.36 -12.45
N ALA A 8 -25.70 15.48 -12.48
CA ALA A 8 -25.18 16.80 -12.15
C ALA A 8 -24.96 16.96 -10.63
N ALA A 9 -25.92 16.53 -9.81
CA ALA A 9 -25.79 16.50 -8.35
C ALA A 9 -24.65 15.57 -7.90
N GLY A 10 -24.51 14.40 -8.54
CA GLY A 10 -23.41 13.46 -8.33
C GLY A 10 -22.03 14.07 -8.59
N ARG A 11 -21.93 14.96 -9.58
CA ARG A 11 -20.68 15.66 -9.91
C ARG A 11 -20.33 16.78 -8.92
N ARG A 12 -21.30 17.39 -8.24
CA ARG A 12 -21.06 18.50 -7.32
C ARG A 12 -20.40 18.05 -6.01
N TRP A 13 -20.94 17.04 -5.33
CA TRP A 13 -20.37 16.58 -4.05
C TRP A 13 -18.98 15.96 -4.23
N PHE A 14 -18.74 15.23 -5.33
CA PHE A 14 -17.43 14.61 -5.58
C PHE A 14 -16.35 15.66 -5.77
N ARG A 15 -16.66 16.72 -6.53
CA ARG A 15 -15.76 17.87 -6.69
C ARG A 15 -15.49 18.57 -5.36
N ALA A 16 -16.51 18.75 -4.52
CA ALA A 16 -16.32 19.35 -3.20
C ALA A 16 -15.38 18.51 -2.30
N LEU A 17 -15.54 17.19 -2.27
CA LEU A 17 -14.63 16.30 -1.53
C LEU A 17 -13.19 16.37 -2.06
N ALA A 18 -13.02 16.36 -3.39
CA ALA A 18 -11.71 16.43 -4.03
C ALA A 18 -11.03 17.79 -3.77
N LEU A 19 -11.75 18.89 -3.94
CA LEU A 19 -11.22 20.23 -3.67
C LEU A 19 -10.91 20.43 -2.17
N GLY A 20 -11.77 19.92 -1.29
CA GLY A 20 -11.55 19.99 0.15
C GLY A 20 -10.28 19.27 0.59
N VAL A 21 -10.03 18.05 0.07
CA VAL A 21 -8.79 17.34 0.41
C VAL A 21 -7.57 17.99 -0.24
N SER A 22 -7.67 18.49 -1.48
CA SER A 22 -6.57 19.24 -2.11
C SER A 22 -6.22 20.50 -1.32
N PHE A 23 -7.20 21.21 -0.78
CA PHE A 23 -6.97 22.34 0.11
C PHE A 23 -6.26 21.93 1.40
N LEU A 24 -6.70 20.84 2.04
CA LEU A 24 -6.00 20.29 3.20
C LEU A 24 -4.54 19.95 2.87
N LYS A 25 -4.26 19.34 1.71
CA LYS A 25 -2.90 19.03 1.27
C LYS A 25 -2.03 20.28 1.14
N CYS A 26 -2.59 21.38 0.63
CA CYS A 26 -1.88 22.67 0.60
C CYS A 26 -1.58 23.20 2.01
N LEU A 27 -2.49 23.01 2.97
CA LEU A 27 -2.24 23.40 4.37
C LEU A 27 -1.14 22.55 5.04
N LEU A 28 -0.84 21.36 4.51
CA LEU A 28 0.21 20.48 5.02
C LEU A 28 1.60 20.79 4.43
N ILE A 29 1.73 21.69 3.45
CA ILE A 29 3.03 22.08 2.85
C ILE A 29 4.13 22.40 3.88
N PRO A 30 3.90 23.18 4.96
CA PRO A 30 4.96 23.55 5.90
C PRO A 30 5.32 22.45 6.92
N THR A 31 4.64 21.30 6.89
CA THR A 31 4.91 20.20 7.83
C THR A 31 6.22 19.48 7.53
N TYR A 32 6.73 18.75 8.53
CA TYR A 32 7.86 17.83 8.42
C TYR A 32 7.88 17.02 7.12
N HIS A 33 9.08 16.74 6.60
CA HIS A 33 9.33 15.80 5.50
C HIS A 33 10.48 14.85 5.87
N SER A 34 10.43 13.60 5.40
CA SER A 34 11.45 12.60 5.69
C SER A 34 12.66 12.69 4.74
N THR A 35 13.61 11.77 4.90
CA THR A 35 14.72 11.57 3.97
C THR A 35 14.26 11.27 2.54
N ASP A 36 13.03 10.77 2.34
CA ASP A 36 12.48 10.53 1.00
C ASP A 36 12.36 11.85 0.19
N PHE A 37 12.26 13.01 0.85
CA PHE A 37 12.33 14.33 0.19
C PHE A 37 13.66 14.52 -0.55
N GLU A 38 14.75 14.20 0.14
CA GLU A 38 16.10 14.28 -0.41
C GLU A 38 16.36 13.23 -1.48
N VAL A 39 15.78 12.02 -1.34
CA VAL A 39 15.83 10.97 -2.36
C VAL A 39 15.25 11.48 -3.68
N HIS A 40 14.05 12.08 -3.65
CA HIS A 40 13.41 12.61 -4.85
C HIS A 40 14.12 13.87 -5.39
N ARG A 41 14.64 14.74 -4.51
CA ARG A 41 15.52 15.87 -4.90
C ARG A 41 16.72 15.37 -5.69
N ASN A 42 17.37 14.30 -5.22
CA ASN A 42 18.51 13.70 -5.89
C ASN A 42 18.14 13.07 -7.24
N TRP A 43 17.00 12.38 -7.32
CA TRP A 43 16.56 11.77 -8.58
C TRP A 43 16.22 12.80 -9.66
N LEU A 44 15.64 13.95 -9.27
CA LEU A 44 15.47 15.10 -10.18
C LEU A 44 16.83 15.58 -10.70
N ALA A 45 17.82 15.77 -9.82
CA ALA A 45 19.16 16.21 -10.20
C ALA A 45 19.89 15.22 -11.14
N ILE A 46 19.84 13.92 -10.83
CA ILE A 46 20.44 12.85 -11.65
C ILE A 46 19.83 12.86 -13.05
N THR A 47 18.50 12.79 -13.12
CA THR A 47 17.80 12.65 -14.40
C THR A 47 17.95 13.89 -15.27
N HIS A 48 18.00 15.09 -14.66
CA HIS A 48 18.15 16.35 -15.39
C HIS A 48 19.52 16.50 -16.05
N ASN A 49 20.60 16.21 -15.33
CA ASN A 49 21.95 16.61 -15.74
C ASN A 49 22.74 15.49 -16.42
N LEU A 50 22.38 14.22 -16.16
CA LEU A 50 23.15 13.09 -16.67
C LEU A 50 22.51 12.46 -17.89
N PRO A 51 23.32 11.94 -18.84
CA PRO A 51 22.79 11.11 -19.91
C PRO A 51 22.20 9.81 -19.35
N LEU A 52 21.29 9.20 -20.10
CA LEU A 52 20.62 7.93 -19.73
C LEU A 52 21.60 6.84 -19.29
N SER A 53 22.80 6.80 -19.90
CA SER A 53 23.85 5.84 -19.58
C SER A 53 24.45 5.99 -18.18
N GLN A 54 24.11 7.04 -17.43
CA GLN A 54 24.64 7.28 -16.09
C GLN A 54 23.55 7.26 -14.99
N TRP A 55 22.26 7.26 -15.35
CA TRP A 55 21.16 7.37 -14.39
C TRP A 55 21.21 6.33 -13.26
N TYR A 56 21.56 5.08 -13.57
CA TYR A 56 21.63 3.97 -12.60
C TYR A 56 23.05 3.69 -12.08
N TYR A 57 24.05 4.39 -12.61
CA TYR A 57 25.44 4.28 -12.16
C TYR A 57 25.79 5.36 -11.15
N GLU A 58 25.15 6.51 -11.23
CA GLU A 58 25.49 7.63 -10.38
C GLU A 58 25.25 7.32 -8.89
N ALA A 59 26.25 7.66 -8.08
CA ALA A 59 26.34 7.22 -6.69
C ALA A 59 27.03 8.24 -5.77
N THR A 60 27.12 9.53 -6.15
CA THR A 60 27.64 10.58 -5.24
C THR A 60 26.82 10.65 -3.95
N SER A 61 25.50 10.47 -4.05
CA SER A 61 24.60 10.31 -2.89
C SER A 61 24.37 8.83 -2.60
N GLU A 62 24.13 8.50 -1.32
CA GLU A 62 23.62 7.18 -0.93
C GLU A 62 22.20 6.92 -1.49
N TRP A 63 21.45 7.99 -1.81
CA TRP A 63 20.11 7.95 -2.37
C TRP A 63 20.12 7.75 -3.88
N THR A 64 20.52 6.55 -4.31
CA THR A 64 20.60 6.21 -5.73
C THR A 64 19.23 5.98 -6.37
N LEU A 65 19.18 5.96 -7.70
CA LEU A 65 17.94 5.72 -8.44
C LEU A 65 17.57 4.23 -8.33
N ASP A 66 16.58 3.95 -7.49
CA ASP A 66 16.20 2.58 -7.08
C ASP A 66 14.82 2.15 -7.62
N TYR A 67 14.17 3.00 -8.44
CA TYR A 67 12.87 2.71 -9.05
C TYR A 67 13.00 2.35 -10.53
N PRO A 68 12.03 1.60 -11.10
CA PRO A 68 12.11 1.19 -12.49
C PRO A 68 11.97 2.39 -13.46
N PRO A 69 12.38 2.22 -14.72
CA PRO A 69 12.67 3.36 -15.60
C PRO A 69 11.54 4.36 -15.83
N PHE A 70 10.27 3.94 -15.83
CA PHE A 70 9.18 4.91 -15.99
C PHE A 70 9.13 5.94 -14.86
N PHE A 71 9.55 5.57 -13.64
CA PHE A 71 9.67 6.54 -12.57
C PHE A 71 10.86 7.49 -12.78
N ALA A 72 11.99 6.98 -13.29
CA ALA A 72 13.12 7.83 -13.68
C ALA A 72 12.73 8.84 -14.77
N TRP A 73 11.97 8.41 -15.78
CA TRP A 73 11.41 9.28 -16.82
C TRP A 73 10.40 10.29 -16.28
N PHE A 74 9.66 9.92 -15.24
CA PHE A 74 8.76 10.83 -14.55
C PHE A 74 9.53 11.93 -13.79
N GLU A 75 10.57 11.57 -13.05
CA GLU A 75 11.48 12.55 -12.41
C GLU A 75 12.17 13.42 -13.46
N TYR A 76 12.60 12.84 -14.59
CA TYR A 76 13.14 13.60 -15.71
C TYR A 76 12.15 14.66 -16.21
N ALA A 77 10.88 14.29 -16.42
CA ALA A 77 9.85 15.22 -16.85
C ALA A 77 9.60 16.33 -15.81
N LEU A 78 9.55 15.99 -14.52
CA LEU A 78 9.41 16.96 -13.43
C LEU A 78 10.61 17.93 -13.37
N SER A 79 11.83 17.44 -13.61
CA SER A 79 13.05 18.25 -13.51
C SER A 79 13.06 19.44 -14.49
N HIS A 80 12.36 19.32 -15.63
CA HIS A 80 12.23 20.40 -16.62
C HIS A 80 11.38 21.56 -16.12
N ILE A 81 10.49 21.31 -15.16
CA ILE A 81 9.70 22.34 -14.48
C ILE A 81 10.47 22.82 -13.24
N ALA A 82 11.12 21.90 -12.52
CA ALA A 82 11.89 22.15 -11.31
C ALA A 82 12.93 23.28 -11.49
N LYS A 83 13.62 23.30 -12.63
CA LYS A 83 14.64 24.32 -12.95
C LYS A 83 14.11 25.77 -12.91
N TYR A 84 12.80 25.97 -13.12
CA TYR A 84 12.18 27.30 -13.06
C TYR A 84 11.77 27.70 -11.64
N PHE A 85 11.67 26.74 -10.72
CA PHE A 85 11.42 26.99 -9.30
C PHE A 85 12.73 27.26 -8.57
N ASP A 86 13.71 26.37 -8.73
CA ASP A 86 15.01 26.48 -8.09
C ASP A 86 16.06 25.64 -8.84
N PRO A 87 16.99 26.27 -9.58
CA PRO A 87 18.06 25.56 -10.26
C PRO A 87 18.99 24.78 -9.33
N GLU A 88 19.20 25.25 -8.09
CA GLU A 88 20.14 24.63 -7.15
C GLU A 88 19.66 23.26 -6.66
N MET A 89 18.36 22.99 -6.71
CA MET A 89 17.81 21.67 -6.38
C MET A 89 18.24 20.58 -7.37
N LEU A 90 18.66 20.99 -8.58
CA LEU A 90 19.11 20.08 -9.63
C LEU A 90 20.61 19.85 -9.60
N VAL A 91 21.36 20.45 -8.68
CA VAL A 91 22.80 20.19 -8.54
C VAL A 91 23.00 18.86 -7.81
N ILE A 92 23.70 17.91 -8.43
CA ILE A 92 23.88 16.54 -7.91
C ILE A 92 24.64 16.54 -6.56
N GLN A 93 25.65 17.39 -6.44
CA GLN A 93 26.49 17.50 -5.24
C GLN A 93 25.81 18.25 -4.08
N ASN A 94 24.65 18.87 -4.32
CA ASN A 94 23.95 19.69 -3.34
C ASN A 94 23.08 18.81 -2.42
N LEU A 95 23.76 17.98 -1.63
CA LEU A 95 23.14 17.01 -0.74
C LEU A 95 22.42 17.71 0.43
N ASN A 96 21.25 17.19 0.77
CA ASN A 96 20.32 17.70 1.79
C ASN A 96 19.81 19.13 1.52
N TYR A 97 19.84 19.57 0.26
CA TYR A 97 19.36 20.89 -0.13
C TYR A 97 17.84 21.02 -0.02
N SER A 98 17.40 22.06 0.69
CA SER A 98 15.99 22.24 1.06
C SER A 98 15.61 23.72 1.16
N SER A 99 15.73 24.46 0.04
CA SER A 99 15.19 25.82 -0.03
C SER A 99 13.66 25.83 0.07
N HIS A 100 13.07 26.96 0.43
CA HIS A 100 11.61 27.12 0.40
C HIS A 100 11.02 26.85 -0.99
N ALA A 101 11.70 27.29 -2.06
CA ALA A 101 11.27 27.05 -3.43
C ALA A 101 11.29 25.56 -3.79
N THR A 102 12.31 24.82 -3.34
CA THR A 102 12.39 23.36 -3.49
C THR A 102 11.27 22.65 -2.76
N ILE A 103 10.98 23.04 -1.51
CA ILE A 103 9.86 22.49 -0.73
C ILE A 103 8.54 22.75 -1.45
N PHE A 104 8.28 23.98 -1.92
CA PHE A 104 7.07 24.28 -2.67
C PHE A 104 6.96 23.44 -3.94
N PHE A 105 8.01 23.37 -4.76
CA PHE A 105 7.99 22.61 -6.01
C PHE A 105 7.64 21.14 -5.76
N GLN A 106 8.36 20.49 -4.84
CA GLN A 106 8.17 19.09 -4.52
C GLN A 106 6.80 18.81 -3.90
N ARG A 107 6.28 19.68 -3.02
CA ARG A 107 4.94 19.49 -2.45
C ARG A 107 3.86 19.68 -3.52
N PHE A 108 4.00 20.68 -4.40
CA PHE A 108 3.05 20.92 -5.47
C PHE A 108 3.08 19.82 -6.54
N SER A 109 4.24 19.25 -6.87
CA SER A 109 4.31 18.13 -7.82
C SER A 109 3.57 16.90 -7.30
N VAL A 110 3.71 16.55 -6.01
CA VAL A 110 2.94 15.46 -5.39
C VAL A 110 1.44 15.76 -5.47
N ILE A 111 0.99 16.95 -5.03
CA ILE A 111 -0.43 17.36 -5.09
C ILE A 111 -0.98 17.36 -6.52
N PHE A 112 -0.18 17.80 -7.50
CA PHE A 112 -0.59 17.84 -8.90
C PHE A 112 -0.79 16.42 -9.45
N THR A 113 0.12 15.50 -9.15
CA THR A 113 0.03 14.13 -9.64
C THR A 113 -1.16 13.35 -9.06
N ASP A 114 -1.69 13.77 -7.90
CA ASP A 114 -2.91 13.22 -7.32
C ASP A 114 -4.18 13.45 -8.14
N ILE A 115 -4.16 14.31 -9.16
CA ILE A 115 -5.27 14.43 -10.12
C ILE A 115 -5.59 13.05 -10.72
N LEU A 116 -4.57 12.22 -10.97
CA LEU A 116 -4.76 10.85 -11.45
C LEU A 116 -5.44 9.97 -10.39
N PHE A 117 -5.06 10.10 -9.12
CA PHE A 117 -5.72 9.40 -8.01
C PHE A 117 -7.19 9.80 -7.89
N ILE A 118 -7.49 11.11 -7.93
CA ILE A 118 -8.86 11.64 -7.88
C ILE A 118 -9.69 11.08 -9.04
N TYR A 119 -9.11 11.03 -10.25
CA TYR A 119 -9.77 10.43 -11.41
C TYR A 119 -10.03 8.93 -11.20
N ALA A 120 -9.05 8.17 -10.71
CA ALA A 120 -9.19 6.76 -10.43
C ALA A 120 -10.30 6.46 -9.41
N VAL A 121 -10.35 7.22 -8.30
CA VAL A 121 -11.41 7.10 -7.28
C VAL A 121 -12.79 7.31 -7.90
N ARG A 122 -12.93 8.29 -8.80
CA ARG A 122 -14.19 8.52 -9.53
C ARG A 122 -14.61 7.32 -10.36
N GLU A 123 -13.67 6.67 -11.04
CA GLU A 123 -13.93 5.45 -11.82
C GLU A 123 -14.26 4.25 -10.91
N CYS A 124 -13.61 4.14 -9.75
CA CYS A 124 -13.95 3.13 -8.73
C CYS A 124 -15.39 3.31 -8.22
N CYS A 125 -15.82 4.55 -7.95
CA CYS A 125 -17.20 4.84 -7.53
C CYS A 125 -18.23 4.39 -8.57
N ARG A 126 -17.89 4.39 -9.87
CA ARG A 126 -18.78 3.87 -10.93
C ARG A 126 -18.91 2.34 -10.93
N CYS A 127 -17.95 1.64 -10.31
CA CYS A 127 -17.97 0.18 -10.19
C CYS A 127 -18.84 -0.30 -9.03
N VAL A 128 -19.25 0.60 -8.11
CA VAL A 128 -20.09 0.27 -6.96
C VAL A 128 -21.57 0.42 -7.31
N ASN A 129 -22.35 -0.63 -7.05
CA ASN A 129 -23.80 -0.60 -7.27
C ASN A 129 -24.50 0.33 -6.26
N GLY A 130 -24.94 1.50 -6.71
CA GLY A 130 -25.69 2.48 -5.93
C GLY A 130 -27.14 2.11 -5.59
N LYS A 131 -27.52 0.82 -5.64
CA LYS A 131 -28.90 0.35 -5.42
C LYS A 131 -29.37 0.41 -3.97
N ARG A 132 -28.48 0.68 -3.00
CA ARG A 132 -28.87 0.85 -1.59
C ARG A 132 -29.41 2.27 -1.39
N ALA A 133 -30.73 2.35 -1.17
CA ALA A 133 -31.46 3.60 -0.98
C ALA A 133 -31.18 4.22 0.41
N GLY A 134 -30.03 4.90 0.55
CA GLY A 134 -29.86 5.92 1.58
C GLY A 134 -30.65 7.17 1.20
N LYS A 135 -31.42 7.73 2.14
CA LYS A 135 -32.15 8.99 1.90
C LYS A 135 -31.16 10.16 1.77
N ASP A 136 -30.08 10.12 2.53
CA ASP A 136 -29.03 11.13 2.55
C ASP A 136 -27.85 10.80 1.63
N ILE A 137 -27.22 11.83 1.07
CA ILE A 137 -26.05 11.68 0.18
C ILE A 137 -24.88 11.01 0.90
N MET A 138 -24.68 11.34 2.19
CA MET A 138 -23.58 10.81 3.01
C MET A 138 -23.70 9.32 3.31
N GLU A 139 -24.90 8.74 3.17
CA GLU A 139 -25.15 7.30 3.34
C GLU A 139 -24.95 6.50 2.05
N LYS A 140 -24.70 7.17 0.92
CA LYS A 140 -24.54 6.49 -0.37
C LYS A 140 -23.19 5.76 -0.40
N PRO A 141 -23.14 4.48 -0.82
CA PRO A 141 -21.90 3.72 -0.96
C PRO A 141 -20.81 4.44 -1.75
N THR A 142 -21.21 5.18 -2.79
CA THR A 142 -20.29 5.93 -3.65
C THR A 142 -19.68 7.15 -2.97
N PHE A 143 -20.44 7.86 -2.12
CA PHE A 143 -19.93 8.97 -1.32
C PHE A 143 -18.97 8.46 -0.26
N ILE A 144 -19.36 7.41 0.46
CA ILE A 144 -18.55 6.77 1.49
C ILE A 144 -17.23 6.29 0.89
N LEU A 145 -17.26 5.56 -0.23
CA LEU A 145 -16.05 5.11 -0.89
C LEU A 145 -15.13 6.26 -1.30
N ALA A 146 -15.70 7.32 -1.89
CA ALA A 146 -14.92 8.48 -2.30
C ALA A 146 -14.24 9.15 -1.10
N ALA A 147 -14.94 9.29 0.03
CA ALA A 147 -14.36 9.82 1.25
C ALA A 147 -13.28 8.90 1.84
N LEU A 148 -13.53 7.59 1.93
CA LEU A 148 -12.56 6.60 2.44
C LEU A 148 -11.25 6.56 1.64
N LEU A 149 -11.32 6.82 0.33
CA LEU A 149 -10.15 6.86 -0.56
C LEU A 149 -9.48 8.23 -0.61
N LEU A 150 -10.23 9.31 -0.89
CA LEU A 150 -9.67 10.65 -1.05
C LEU A 150 -9.09 11.20 0.25
N TRP A 151 -9.78 10.96 1.37
CA TRP A 151 -9.38 11.42 2.70
C TRP A 151 -8.66 10.32 3.49
N ASN A 152 -8.08 9.32 2.81
CA ASN A 152 -7.40 8.22 3.47
C ASN A 152 -6.25 8.74 4.34
N PHE A 153 -6.34 8.52 5.65
CA PHE A 153 -5.34 9.01 6.62
C PHE A 153 -3.93 8.61 6.23
N GLY A 154 -3.69 7.31 5.99
CA GLY A 154 -2.36 6.79 5.71
C GLY A 154 -1.75 7.37 4.44
N LEU A 155 -2.53 7.54 3.37
CA LEU A 155 -2.05 8.18 2.16
C LEU A 155 -1.72 9.67 2.39
N LEU A 156 -2.54 10.37 3.17
CA LEU A 156 -2.29 11.78 3.50
C LEU A 156 -0.97 11.99 4.23
N ILE A 157 -0.72 11.20 5.28
CA ILE A 157 0.50 11.35 6.08
C ILE A 157 1.75 10.88 5.35
N VAL A 158 1.63 9.83 4.51
CA VAL A 158 2.80 9.27 3.80
C VAL A 158 3.22 10.19 2.65
N ASP A 159 2.27 10.74 1.90
CA ASP A 159 2.62 11.54 0.71
C ASP A 159 2.81 13.03 1.04
N HIS A 160 1.97 13.61 1.90
CA HIS A 160 1.92 15.07 2.11
C HIS A 160 2.54 15.55 3.42
N ILE A 161 2.95 14.63 4.30
CA ILE A 161 3.80 14.95 5.45
C ILE A 161 5.14 14.26 5.21
N HIS A 162 5.23 12.93 5.34
CA HIS A 162 6.47 12.15 5.17
C HIS A 162 7.18 12.33 3.82
N PHE A 163 6.46 12.71 2.77
CA PHE A 163 6.92 12.99 1.40
C PHE A 163 7.19 11.75 0.56
N GLN A 164 6.20 11.34 -0.25
CA GLN A 164 6.30 10.27 -1.23
C GLN A 164 5.32 10.51 -2.39
N TYR A 165 5.60 9.93 -3.56
CA TYR A 165 4.66 9.92 -4.68
C TYR A 165 3.88 8.58 -4.76
N ASN A 166 3.10 8.22 -3.74
CA ASN A 166 2.29 7.00 -3.82
C ASN A 166 0.90 7.23 -4.40
N GLY A 167 0.31 8.42 -4.24
CA GLY A 167 -1.07 8.72 -4.60
C GLY A 167 -1.35 8.45 -6.07
N PHE A 168 -0.53 8.98 -6.97
CA PHE A 168 -0.68 8.73 -8.41
C PHE A 168 -0.44 7.25 -8.78
N LEU A 169 0.48 6.55 -8.09
CA LEU A 169 0.75 5.12 -8.31
C LEU A 169 -0.44 4.26 -7.87
N PHE A 170 -1.01 4.54 -6.70
CA PHE A 170 -2.26 3.93 -6.27
C PHE A 170 -3.41 4.35 -7.20
N GLY A 171 -3.36 5.54 -7.79
CA GLY A 171 -4.27 5.99 -8.84
C GLY A 171 -4.22 5.08 -10.06
N LEU A 172 -3.02 4.77 -10.57
CA LEU A 172 -2.85 3.79 -11.66
C LEU A 172 -3.39 2.41 -11.27
N MET A 173 -3.10 1.94 -10.05
CA MET A 173 -3.61 0.65 -9.57
C MET A 173 -5.15 0.63 -9.50
N LEU A 174 -5.76 1.61 -8.85
CA LEU A 174 -7.20 1.71 -8.68
C LEU A 174 -7.90 1.91 -10.02
N LEU A 175 -7.31 2.68 -10.93
CA LEU A 175 -7.83 2.85 -12.28
C LEU A 175 -7.77 1.53 -13.07
N SER A 176 -6.67 0.79 -12.97
CA SER A 176 -6.57 -0.55 -13.56
C SER A 176 -7.66 -1.48 -13.03
N ILE A 177 -7.82 -1.55 -11.70
CA ILE A 177 -8.90 -2.31 -11.04
C ILE A 177 -10.27 -1.87 -11.56
N ALA A 178 -10.53 -0.56 -11.66
CA ALA A 178 -11.80 -0.04 -12.15
C ALA A 178 -12.07 -0.45 -13.61
N ARG A 179 -11.05 -0.42 -14.49
CA ARG A 179 -11.18 -0.88 -15.88
C ARG A 179 -11.47 -2.37 -15.96
N LEU A 180 -10.84 -3.18 -15.11
CA LEU A 180 -11.15 -4.62 -15.01
C LEU A 180 -12.57 -4.88 -14.52
N CYS A 181 -13.04 -4.14 -13.50
CA CYS A 181 -14.43 -4.19 -13.03
C CYS A 181 -15.43 -3.81 -14.14
N GLN A 182 -15.05 -2.88 -15.02
CA GLN A 182 -15.82 -2.43 -16.19
C GLN A 182 -15.67 -3.37 -17.41
N LYS A 183 -14.98 -4.52 -17.28
CA LYS A 183 -14.67 -5.48 -18.36
C LYS A 183 -13.82 -4.90 -19.50
N ARG A 184 -13.11 -3.79 -19.25
CA ARG A 184 -12.11 -3.20 -20.17
C ARG A 184 -10.74 -3.83 -19.90
N TYR A 185 -10.62 -5.13 -20.23
CA TYR A 185 -9.49 -5.97 -19.82
C TYR A 185 -8.13 -5.46 -20.33
N LEU A 186 -8.03 -5.08 -21.61
CA LEU A 186 -6.79 -4.61 -22.22
C LEU A 186 -6.29 -3.31 -21.58
N GLU A 187 -7.17 -2.37 -21.27
CA GLU A 187 -6.80 -1.13 -20.57
C GLU A 187 -6.35 -1.40 -19.15
N GLY A 188 -7.04 -2.29 -18.43
CA GLY A 188 -6.62 -2.73 -17.09
C GLY A 188 -5.22 -3.35 -17.13
N ALA A 189 -4.96 -4.25 -18.08
CA ALA A 189 -3.66 -4.87 -18.27
C ALA A 189 -2.57 -3.84 -18.62
N LEU A 190 -2.84 -2.90 -19.53
CA LEU A 190 -1.92 -1.83 -19.91
C LEU A 190 -1.55 -0.97 -18.70
N LEU A 191 -2.54 -0.49 -17.95
CA LEU A 191 -2.32 0.35 -16.76
C LEU A 191 -1.51 -0.39 -15.68
N PHE A 192 -1.79 -1.67 -15.47
CA PHE A 192 -1.05 -2.47 -14.50
C PHE A 192 0.38 -2.77 -14.95
N ALA A 193 0.60 -3.05 -16.24
CA ALA A 193 1.94 -3.21 -16.79
C ALA A 193 2.76 -1.92 -16.64
N VAL A 194 2.16 -0.76 -16.94
CA VAL A 194 2.79 0.56 -16.73
C VAL A 194 3.15 0.76 -15.25
N LEU A 195 2.23 0.44 -14.34
CA LEU A 195 2.46 0.55 -12.90
C LEU A 195 3.66 -0.28 -12.39
N LEU A 196 3.83 -1.51 -12.89
CA LEU A 196 4.98 -2.35 -12.52
C LEU A 196 6.32 -1.71 -12.90
N HIS A 197 6.35 -0.96 -14.01
CA HIS A 197 7.51 -0.21 -14.48
C HIS A 197 7.68 1.17 -13.83
N PHE A 198 6.70 1.63 -13.06
CA PHE A 198 6.83 2.77 -12.16
C PHE A 198 7.33 2.36 -10.76
N LYS A 199 6.83 1.26 -10.21
CA LYS A 199 7.26 0.77 -8.88
C LYS A 199 7.09 -0.73 -8.79
N HIS A 200 8.19 -1.45 -8.58
CA HIS A 200 8.20 -2.92 -8.61
C HIS A 200 7.43 -3.57 -7.44
N ILE A 201 7.14 -2.83 -6.35
CA ILE A 201 6.36 -3.34 -5.21
C ILE A 201 4.96 -3.87 -5.60
N TYR A 202 4.38 -3.35 -6.69
CA TYR A 202 3.09 -3.82 -7.20
C TYR A 202 3.14 -5.24 -7.77
N VAL A 203 4.33 -5.85 -7.90
CA VAL A 203 4.47 -7.28 -8.21
C VAL A 203 3.76 -8.16 -7.18
N TYR A 204 3.60 -7.68 -5.94
CA TYR A 204 2.89 -8.41 -4.88
C TYR A 204 1.46 -8.77 -5.27
N VAL A 205 0.77 -7.92 -6.05
CA VAL A 205 -0.60 -8.17 -6.49
C VAL A 205 -0.67 -8.78 -7.90
N ALA A 206 0.46 -8.91 -8.61
CA ALA A 206 0.50 -9.44 -9.97
C ALA A 206 -0.10 -10.86 -10.13
N PRO A 207 0.04 -11.81 -9.17
CA PRO A 207 -0.61 -13.11 -9.27
C PRO A 207 -2.13 -13.02 -9.46
N ALA A 208 -2.79 -12.11 -8.73
CA ALA A 208 -4.23 -11.89 -8.85
C ALA A 208 -4.61 -11.36 -10.24
N TYR A 209 -3.84 -10.41 -10.78
CA TYR A 209 -4.05 -9.87 -12.12
C TYR A 209 -3.88 -10.92 -13.20
N GLY A 210 -2.76 -11.67 -13.17
CA GLY A 210 -2.46 -12.69 -14.16
C GLY A 210 -3.54 -13.75 -14.22
N ILE A 211 -3.95 -14.26 -13.07
CA ILE A 211 -4.97 -15.31 -12.97
C ILE A 211 -6.35 -14.79 -13.35
N TYR A 212 -6.72 -13.58 -12.91
CA TYR A 212 -8.01 -12.99 -13.28
C TYR A 212 -8.14 -12.74 -14.78
N LEU A 213 -7.12 -12.13 -15.39
CA LEU A 213 -7.10 -11.83 -16.83
C LEU A 213 -7.06 -13.11 -17.65
N LEU A 214 -6.23 -14.09 -17.27
CA LEU A 214 -6.23 -15.39 -17.91
C LEU A 214 -7.62 -16.03 -17.84
N ARG A 215 -8.22 -16.09 -16.64
CA ARG A 215 -9.51 -16.74 -16.40
C ARG A 215 -10.70 -16.03 -17.05
N SER A 216 -10.69 -14.70 -17.10
CA SER A 216 -11.86 -13.88 -17.47
C SER A 216 -11.80 -13.28 -18.87
N TYR A 217 -10.60 -13.10 -19.42
CA TYR A 217 -10.40 -12.54 -20.76
C TYR A 217 -9.94 -13.61 -21.75
N CYS A 218 -8.95 -14.43 -21.38
CA CYS A 218 -8.39 -15.43 -22.31
C CYS A 218 -9.29 -16.66 -22.48
N PHE A 219 -10.05 -17.04 -21.45
CA PHE A 219 -11.12 -18.04 -21.58
C PHE A 219 -12.47 -17.34 -21.80
N THR A 220 -13.06 -17.57 -22.97
CA THR A 220 -14.28 -16.86 -23.41
C THR A 220 -15.58 -17.48 -22.91
N ALA A 221 -15.55 -18.72 -22.43
CA ALA A 221 -16.74 -19.42 -21.94
C ALA A 221 -16.47 -20.28 -20.70
N ASN A 222 -17.51 -20.46 -19.90
CA ASN A 222 -17.54 -21.38 -18.77
C ASN A 222 -18.51 -22.52 -19.05
N ASN A 223 -18.26 -23.68 -18.46
CA ASN A 223 -19.23 -24.77 -18.40
C ASN A 223 -20.40 -24.40 -17.47
N ALA A 224 -21.49 -25.17 -17.51
CA ALA A 224 -22.69 -24.90 -16.72
C ALA A 224 -22.45 -24.97 -15.20
N ASP A 225 -21.47 -25.77 -14.77
CA ASP A 225 -20.99 -25.92 -13.39
C ASP A 225 -20.05 -24.77 -12.95
N GLY A 226 -19.71 -23.83 -13.84
CA GLY A 226 -18.76 -22.74 -13.59
C GLY A 226 -17.30 -23.08 -13.84
N SER A 227 -16.98 -24.33 -14.20
CA SER A 227 -15.61 -24.75 -14.55
C SER A 227 -15.14 -24.14 -15.88
N VAL A 228 -13.83 -24.11 -16.09
CA VAL A 228 -13.21 -23.56 -17.31
C VAL A 228 -13.56 -24.46 -18.50
N LYS A 229 -14.16 -23.88 -19.55
CA LYS A 229 -14.28 -24.59 -20.83
C LYS A 229 -12.95 -24.46 -21.57
N TRP A 230 -12.07 -25.45 -21.46
CA TRP A 230 -10.72 -25.42 -22.04
C TRP A 230 -10.69 -25.10 -23.54
N ARG A 231 -11.68 -25.58 -24.31
CA ARG A 231 -11.83 -25.27 -25.74
C ARG A 231 -12.12 -23.78 -26.04
N SER A 232 -12.48 -22.98 -25.04
CA SER A 232 -12.79 -21.55 -25.19
C SER A 232 -11.55 -20.65 -25.05
N PHE A 233 -10.37 -21.25 -24.89
CA PHE A 233 -9.10 -20.56 -24.81
C PHE A 233 -8.80 -19.82 -26.12
N SER A 234 -8.68 -18.50 -26.04
CA SER A 234 -8.34 -17.62 -27.16
C SER A 234 -6.85 -17.33 -27.15
N PHE A 235 -6.12 -17.95 -28.09
CA PHE A 235 -4.70 -17.64 -28.31
C PHE A 235 -4.50 -16.16 -28.64
N LEU A 236 -5.40 -15.58 -29.46
CA LEU A 236 -5.39 -14.16 -29.80
C LEU A 236 -5.42 -13.27 -28.54
N HIS A 237 -6.28 -13.55 -27.57
CA HIS A 237 -6.37 -12.75 -26.35
C HIS A 237 -5.10 -12.82 -25.50
N VAL A 238 -4.48 -14.01 -25.39
CA VAL A 238 -3.19 -14.17 -24.72
C VAL A 238 -2.09 -13.43 -25.46
N THR A 239 -2.03 -13.53 -26.78
CA THR A 239 -1.06 -12.80 -27.60
C THR A 239 -1.24 -11.29 -27.43
N LEU A 240 -2.47 -10.76 -27.45
CA LEU A 240 -2.74 -9.34 -27.22
C LEU A 240 -2.26 -8.87 -25.83
N MET A 241 -2.52 -9.65 -24.78
CA MET A 241 -1.99 -9.35 -23.45
C MET A 241 -0.47 -9.40 -23.40
N GLY A 242 0.13 -10.42 -24.01
CA GLY A 242 1.59 -10.55 -24.12
C GLY A 242 2.21 -9.36 -24.85
N LEU A 243 1.61 -8.92 -25.97
CA LEU A 243 2.05 -7.75 -26.72
C LEU A 243 2.00 -6.46 -25.89
N ILE A 244 0.97 -6.26 -25.07
CA ILE A 244 0.89 -5.12 -24.16
C ILE A 244 2.07 -5.14 -23.16
N VAL A 245 2.30 -6.28 -22.51
CA VAL A 245 3.38 -6.41 -21.52
C VAL A 245 4.76 -6.25 -22.18
N CYS A 246 4.97 -6.86 -23.35
CA CYS A 246 6.20 -6.74 -24.12
C CYS A 246 6.44 -5.30 -24.58
N LEU A 247 5.43 -4.62 -25.12
CA LEU A 247 5.54 -3.22 -25.57
C LEU A 247 5.89 -2.29 -24.41
N VAL A 248 5.18 -2.39 -23.29
CA VAL A 248 5.46 -1.56 -22.11
C VAL A 248 6.86 -1.83 -21.56
N SER A 249 7.25 -3.11 -21.48
CA SER A 249 8.58 -3.48 -20.99
C SER A 249 9.69 -3.04 -21.95
N ALA A 250 9.46 -3.09 -23.25
CA ALA A 250 10.39 -2.58 -24.26
C ALA A 250 10.54 -1.06 -24.17
N LEU A 251 9.45 -0.32 -23.94
CA LEU A 251 9.52 1.14 -23.74
C LEU A 251 10.26 1.52 -22.45
N SER A 252 10.07 0.76 -21.38
CA SER A 252 10.70 1.02 -20.08
C SER A 252 12.17 0.59 -20.05
N LEU A 253 12.43 -0.70 -20.29
CA LEU A 253 13.75 -1.32 -20.14
C LEU A 253 14.58 -1.29 -21.42
N GLY A 254 13.96 -1.15 -22.60
CA GLY A 254 14.64 -1.22 -23.89
C GLY A 254 15.85 -0.28 -24.04
N PRO A 255 15.76 1.01 -23.65
CA PRO A 255 16.92 1.90 -23.68
C PRO A 255 18.11 1.36 -22.88
N PHE A 256 17.86 0.79 -21.70
CA PHE A 256 18.89 0.23 -20.82
C PHE A 256 19.40 -1.13 -21.30
N VAL A 257 18.58 -1.91 -22.01
CA VAL A 257 19.02 -3.13 -22.69
C VAL A 257 20.00 -2.81 -23.81
N VAL A 258 19.68 -1.82 -24.66
CA VAL A 258 20.56 -1.37 -25.75
C VAL A 258 21.89 -0.83 -25.23
N LEU A 259 21.87 -0.14 -24.09
CA LEU A 259 23.06 0.37 -23.42
C LEU A 259 23.84 -0.70 -22.63
N GLY A 260 23.37 -1.95 -22.58
CA GLY A 260 24.03 -3.03 -21.82
C GLY A 260 23.93 -2.88 -20.28
N GLN A 261 22.97 -2.10 -19.78
CA GLN A 261 22.86 -1.71 -18.37
C GLN A 261 21.82 -2.51 -17.58
N LEU A 262 21.14 -3.47 -18.21
CA LEU A 262 20.07 -4.23 -17.55
C LEU A 262 20.50 -4.88 -16.22
N PRO A 263 21.71 -5.51 -16.10
CA PRO A 263 22.16 -6.06 -14.82
C PRO A 263 22.28 -4.99 -13.72
N GLN A 264 22.73 -3.78 -14.09
CA GLN A 264 22.86 -2.65 -13.15
C GLN A 264 21.49 -2.12 -12.72
N VAL A 265 20.53 -2.02 -13.63
CA VAL A 265 19.16 -1.63 -13.27
C VAL A 265 18.57 -2.65 -12.31
N ILE A 266 18.72 -3.95 -12.60
CA ILE A 266 18.18 -5.02 -11.74
C ILE A 266 18.84 -5.00 -10.35
N SER A 267 20.15 -4.77 -10.25
CA SER A 267 20.86 -4.72 -8.96
C SER A 267 20.40 -3.55 -8.08
N ARG A 268 20.02 -2.42 -8.69
CA ARG A 268 19.41 -1.26 -8.00
C ARG A 268 17.98 -1.53 -7.56
N LEU A 269 17.17 -2.15 -8.41
CA LEU A 269 15.76 -2.46 -8.09
C LEU A 269 15.62 -3.48 -6.98
N PHE A 270 16.53 -4.46 -6.91
CA PHE A 270 16.50 -5.55 -5.94
C PHE A 270 17.81 -5.58 -5.14
N PRO A 271 17.99 -4.66 -4.17
CA PRO A 271 19.20 -4.61 -3.34
C PRO A 271 19.18 -5.75 -2.32
N PHE A 272 19.89 -6.85 -2.61
CA PHE A 272 19.89 -8.07 -1.79
C PHE A 272 20.59 -7.92 -0.42
N LYS A 273 21.32 -6.84 -0.17
CA LYS A 273 22.10 -6.62 1.08
C LYS A 273 21.27 -6.11 2.26
N ARG A 274 19.95 -6.25 2.22
CA ARG A 274 19.06 -5.68 3.22
C ARG A 274 18.52 -6.75 4.17
N GLY A 275 18.56 -6.52 5.48
CA GLY A 275 18.05 -7.41 6.53
C GLY A 275 16.52 -7.54 6.53
N LEU A 276 16.02 -8.55 7.25
CA LEU A 276 14.60 -8.93 7.32
C LEU A 276 13.69 -7.81 7.86
N CYS A 277 14.11 -7.16 8.96
CA CYS A 277 13.38 -6.07 9.62
C CYS A 277 14.29 -4.87 9.82
N HIS A 278 13.72 -3.66 9.76
CA HIS A 278 14.41 -2.41 10.08
C HIS A 278 14.44 -2.13 11.59
N ALA A 279 14.94 -0.97 11.99
CA ALA A 279 14.82 -0.47 13.36
C ALA A 279 13.35 -0.32 13.81
N TYR A 280 12.47 0.13 12.90
CA TYR A 280 11.02 0.05 13.08
C TYR A 280 10.48 -1.19 12.35
N TRP A 281 9.85 -2.10 13.08
CA TRP A 281 9.32 -3.32 12.49
C TRP A 281 7.98 -3.03 11.82
N ALA A 282 7.88 -3.31 10.52
CA ALA A 282 6.57 -3.34 9.88
C ALA A 282 5.67 -4.31 10.66
N PRO A 283 4.39 -3.96 10.93
CA PRO A 283 3.50 -4.75 11.77
C PRO A 283 2.98 -6.00 11.05
N ASN A 284 3.88 -6.95 10.81
CA ASN A 284 3.63 -8.17 10.06
C ASN A 284 3.99 -9.42 10.89
N PHE A 285 4.05 -10.59 10.26
CA PHE A 285 4.36 -11.84 10.95
C PHE A 285 5.74 -11.79 11.60
N TRP A 286 6.72 -11.17 10.94
CA TRP A 286 8.10 -11.09 11.41
C TRP A 286 8.24 -10.22 12.65
N ALA A 287 7.41 -9.18 12.82
CA ALA A 287 7.37 -8.42 14.07
C ALA A 287 6.95 -9.29 15.27
N LEU A 288 5.97 -10.18 15.09
CA LEU A 288 5.55 -11.14 16.12
C LEU A 288 6.65 -12.17 16.37
N TYR A 289 7.26 -12.69 15.31
CA TYR A 289 8.35 -13.66 15.39
C TYR A 289 9.56 -13.10 16.17
N ASN A 290 9.98 -11.87 15.84
CA ASN A 290 11.08 -11.19 16.52
C ASN A 290 10.72 -10.88 17.98
N ALA A 291 9.48 -10.50 18.27
CA ALA A 291 9.04 -10.27 19.65
C ALA A 291 9.10 -11.55 20.49
N VAL A 292 8.71 -12.70 19.93
CA VAL A 292 8.84 -14.00 20.58
C VAL A 292 10.32 -14.35 20.80
N ASP A 293 11.18 -14.18 19.78
CA ASP A 293 12.63 -14.41 19.93
C ASP A 293 13.24 -13.58 21.06
N LYS A 294 12.87 -12.30 21.14
CA LYS A 294 13.33 -11.40 22.22
C LYS A 294 12.78 -11.82 23.57
N ALA A 295 11.52 -12.17 23.68
CA ALA A 295 10.93 -12.65 24.93
C ALA A 295 11.61 -13.93 25.42
N LEU A 296 11.84 -14.90 24.52
CA LEU A 296 12.57 -16.14 24.82
C LEU A 296 14.02 -15.87 25.21
N THR A 297 14.68 -14.90 24.57
CA THR A 297 16.05 -14.49 24.94
C THR A 297 16.09 -13.95 26.38
N VAL A 298 15.16 -13.06 26.75
CA VAL A 298 15.08 -12.48 28.09
C VAL A 298 14.79 -13.55 29.14
N VAL A 299 13.85 -14.47 28.87
CA VAL A 299 13.53 -15.59 29.76
C VAL A 299 14.72 -16.54 29.88
N GLY A 300 15.36 -16.89 28.77
CA GLY A 300 16.52 -17.79 28.76
C GLY A 300 17.72 -17.24 29.53
N LEU A 301 17.97 -15.93 29.43
CA LEU A 301 18.99 -15.26 30.24
C LEU A 301 18.62 -15.21 31.72
N LYS A 302 17.35 -14.92 32.05
CA LYS A 302 16.88 -14.84 33.44
C LYS A 302 16.97 -16.18 34.18
N TYR A 303 16.73 -17.29 33.48
CA TYR A 303 16.77 -18.64 34.05
C TYR A 303 18.07 -19.41 33.72
N ASN A 304 19.10 -18.72 33.23
CA ASN A 304 20.42 -19.30 32.88
C ASN A 304 20.37 -20.47 31.87
N PHE A 305 19.34 -20.52 31.01
CA PHE A 305 19.29 -21.45 29.87
C PHE A 305 20.16 -21.00 28.69
N LEU A 306 20.50 -19.71 28.64
CA LEU A 306 21.36 -19.13 27.61
C LEU A 306 22.60 -18.51 28.26
N ASP A 307 23.75 -18.76 27.63
CA ASP A 307 25.01 -18.17 28.04
C ASP A 307 25.13 -16.74 27.50
N PRO A 308 25.21 -15.71 28.37
CA PRO A 308 25.30 -14.31 27.94
C PRO A 308 26.56 -14.02 27.11
N THR A 309 27.61 -14.85 27.19
CA THR A 309 28.85 -14.66 26.42
C THR A 309 28.72 -15.07 24.94
N LYS A 310 27.71 -15.90 24.62
CA LYS A 310 27.45 -16.40 23.26
C LYS A 310 26.42 -15.57 22.51
N ILE A 311 25.74 -14.65 23.19
CA ILE A 311 24.73 -13.80 22.57
C ILE A 311 25.42 -12.55 22.02
N PRO A 312 25.34 -12.27 20.71
CA PRO A 312 25.89 -11.05 20.15
C PRO A 312 25.24 -9.83 20.81
N LYS A 313 26.06 -8.92 21.36
CA LYS A 313 25.58 -7.65 21.91
C LYS A 313 24.84 -6.87 20.82
N ALA A 314 23.52 -6.73 21.01
CA ALA A 314 22.53 -6.03 20.20
C ALA A 314 23.05 -5.29 18.93
N SER A 315 22.90 -5.92 17.76
CA SER A 315 23.09 -5.32 16.42
C SER A 315 21.84 -4.57 15.90
N MET A 316 20.73 -4.56 16.66
CA MET A 316 19.47 -3.90 16.24
C MET A 316 19.47 -2.35 16.38
N THR A 317 20.54 -1.76 16.89
CA THR A 317 20.56 -0.36 17.38
C THR A 317 21.16 0.66 16.41
N GLY A 318 21.68 0.23 15.26
CA GLY A 318 22.49 1.11 14.40
C GLY A 318 21.74 1.96 13.38
N GLY A 319 20.42 1.79 13.17
CA GLY A 319 19.70 2.43 12.04
C GLY A 319 20.16 1.96 10.64
N LEU A 320 21.34 1.36 10.55
CA LEU A 320 21.91 0.68 9.39
C LEU A 320 21.29 -0.70 9.25
N VAL A 321 20.89 -1.01 8.03
CA VAL A 321 20.25 -2.27 7.64
C VAL A 321 21.29 -3.39 7.66
N GLN A 322 21.51 -4.01 8.82
CA GLN A 322 22.40 -5.17 8.96
C GLN A 322 21.60 -6.50 8.93
N GLU A 323 22.25 -7.58 8.51
CA GLU A 323 21.67 -8.92 8.55
C GLU A 323 21.47 -9.35 10.01
N PHE A 324 20.20 -9.44 10.43
CA PHE A 324 19.84 -9.85 11.78
C PHE A 324 19.84 -11.38 11.90
N GLN A 325 20.57 -11.90 12.89
CA GLN A 325 20.47 -13.31 13.31
C GLN A 325 19.62 -13.41 14.56
N HIS A 326 18.62 -14.30 14.52
CA HIS A 326 17.76 -14.63 15.66
C HIS A 326 18.56 -15.38 16.73
N THR A 327 18.28 -15.10 18.01
CA THR A 327 19.07 -15.65 19.11
C THR A 327 18.62 -17.05 19.50
N VAL A 328 17.30 -17.27 19.55
CA VAL A 328 16.68 -18.52 20.01
C VAL A 328 15.94 -19.20 18.86
N LEU A 329 15.17 -18.42 18.10
CA LEU A 329 14.44 -18.92 16.96
C LEU A 329 15.36 -19.12 15.74
N PRO A 330 15.00 -19.98 14.78
CA PRO A 330 15.76 -20.12 13.54
C PRO A 330 15.86 -18.81 12.76
N SER A 331 17.07 -18.51 12.27
CA SER A 331 17.28 -17.35 11.39
C SER A 331 16.51 -17.53 10.08
N VAL A 332 15.73 -16.51 9.73
CA VAL A 332 14.87 -16.54 8.54
C VAL A 332 15.66 -16.05 7.33
N THR A 333 15.63 -16.81 6.23
CA THR A 333 16.32 -16.44 4.98
C THR A 333 15.35 -15.80 3.96
N PRO A 334 15.85 -15.02 2.98
CA PRO A 334 15.02 -14.49 1.89
C PRO A 334 14.28 -15.57 1.09
N LEU A 335 14.87 -16.76 0.97
CA LEU A 335 14.20 -17.89 0.31
C LEU A 335 13.04 -18.42 1.15
N ALA A 336 13.20 -18.54 2.46
CA ALA A 336 12.12 -18.98 3.35
C ALA A 336 10.93 -18.01 3.32
N THR A 337 11.20 -16.70 3.36
CA THR A 337 10.14 -15.67 3.26
C THR A 337 9.43 -15.72 1.91
N LEU A 338 10.16 -15.93 0.81
CA LEU A 338 9.59 -16.13 -0.53
C LEU A 338 8.65 -17.35 -0.55
N ILE A 339 9.08 -18.49 -0.01
CA ILE A 339 8.27 -19.70 0.07
C ILE A 339 7.00 -19.45 0.89
N CYS A 340 7.12 -18.88 2.10
CA CYS A 340 5.97 -18.53 2.94
C CYS A 340 5.00 -17.59 2.23
N THR A 341 5.53 -16.60 1.50
CA THR A 341 4.72 -15.66 0.72
C THR A 341 3.97 -16.37 -0.42
N LEU A 342 4.64 -17.21 -1.19
CA LEU A 342 4.01 -17.94 -2.30
C LEU A 342 2.93 -18.93 -1.79
N VAL A 343 3.24 -19.69 -0.75
CA VAL A 343 2.30 -20.63 -0.11
C VAL A 343 1.08 -19.88 0.44
N SER A 344 1.29 -18.72 1.05
CA SER A 344 0.19 -17.90 1.59
C SER A 344 -0.59 -17.11 0.54
N ILE A 345 -0.13 -17.02 -0.72
CA ILE A 345 -0.89 -16.44 -1.85
C ILE A 345 -1.72 -17.52 -2.55
N LEU A 346 -1.17 -18.73 -2.66
CA LEU A 346 -1.68 -19.81 -3.50
C LEU A 346 -3.18 -20.13 -3.31
N PRO A 347 -3.74 -20.25 -2.08
CA PRO A 347 -5.15 -20.57 -1.90
C PRO A 347 -6.09 -19.51 -2.46
N SER A 348 -5.72 -18.22 -2.36
CA SER A 348 -6.51 -17.11 -2.89
C SER A 348 -6.57 -17.14 -4.43
N VAL A 349 -5.43 -17.41 -5.06
CA VAL A 349 -5.29 -17.56 -6.52
C VAL A 349 -6.05 -18.80 -7.02
N PHE A 350 -5.94 -19.91 -6.29
CA PHE A 350 -6.69 -21.12 -6.59
C PHE A 350 -8.19 -20.88 -6.53
N CYS A 351 -8.66 -20.22 -5.46
CA CYS A 351 -10.07 -19.84 -5.34
C CYS A 351 -10.52 -18.91 -6.48
N LEU A 352 -9.70 -17.96 -6.91
CA LEU A 352 -10.02 -17.09 -8.03
C LEU A 352 -10.17 -17.86 -9.36
N TRP A 353 -9.33 -18.88 -9.58
CA TRP A 353 -9.39 -19.72 -10.77
C TRP A 353 -10.62 -20.64 -10.80
N PHE A 354 -10.84 -21.38 -9.72
CA PHE A 354 -11.87 -22.43 -9.63
C PHE A 354 -13.25 -21.90 -9.23
N LYS A 355 -13.31 -20.78 -8.50
CA LYS A 355 -14.56 -20.14 -8.04
C LYS A 355 -14.59 -18.67 -8.51
N PRO A 356 -14.71 -18.39 -9.82
CA PRO A 356 -14.66 -17.02 -10.33
C PRO A 356 -15.90 -16.23 -9.88
N GLN A 357 -15.75 -15.42 -8.83
CA GLN A 357 -16.80 -14.53 -8.31
C GLN A 357 -16.82 -13.16 -9.04
N GLY A 358 -16.39 -13.12 -10.30
CA GLY A 358 -16.27 -11.88 -11.08
C GLY A 358 -15.29 -10.86 -10.45
N PRO A 359 -15.51 -9.55 -10.65
CA PRO A 359 -14.61 -8.50 -10.16
C PRO A 359 -14.43 -8.48 -8.63
N ARG A 360 -15.40 -8.99 -7.89
CA ARG A 360 -15.35 -9.12 -6.43
C ARG A 360 -14.27 -10.10 -5.99
N GLY A 361 -14.27 -11.32 -6.55
CA GLY A 361 -13.27 -12.34 -6.24
C GLY A 361 -11.87 -11.89 -6.65
N PHE A 362 -11.76 -11.15 -7.76
CA PHE A 362 -10.52 -10.48 -8.15
C PHE A 362 -10.03 -9.50 -7.09
N LEU A 363 -10.87 -8.57 -6.64
CA LEU A 363 -10.53 -7.61 -5.58
C LEU A 363 -10.12 -8.31 -4.28
N GLN A 364 -10.83 -9.35 -3.86
CA GLN A 364 -10.47 -10.14 -2.68
C GLN A 364 -9.10 -10.80 -2.85
N CYS A 365 -8.81 -11.35 -4.02
CA CYS A 365 -7.51 -11.95 -4.33
C CYS A 365 -6.40 -10.90 -4.38
N VAL A 366 -6.63 -9.70 -4.94
CA VAL A 366 -5.67 -8.58 -4.90
C VAL A 366 -5.33 -8.21 -3.46
N VAL A 367 -6.34 -8.03 -2.60
CA VAL A 367 -6.12 -7.69 -1.18
C VAL A 367 -5.39 -8.82 -0.44
N LEU A 368 -5.76 -10.09 -0.68
CA LEU A 368 -5.08 -11.23 -0.07
C LEU A 368 -3.65 -11.39 -0.56
N CYS A 369 -3.36 -11.14 -1.84
CA CYS A 369 -1.99 -11.12 -2.36
C CYS A 369 -1.17 -10.02 -1.68
N ALA A 370 -1.71 -8.80 -1.60
CA ALA A 370 -1.06 -7.68 -0.92
C ALA A 370 -0.79 -7.98 0.56
N LEU A 371 -1.78 -8.51 1.29
CA LEU A 371 -1.62 -8.87 2.71
C LEU A 371 -0.67 -10.04 2.90
N SER A 372 -0.73 -11.09 2.10
CA SER A 372 0.20 -12.23 2.21
C SER A 372 1.65 -11.81 1.95
N SER A 373 1.90 -10.97 0.93
CA SER A 373 3.22 -10.36 0.72
C SER A 373 3.63 -9.41 1.84
N PHE A 374 2.70 -8.65 2.42
CA PHE A 374 3.00 -7.80 3.57
C PHE A 374 3.36 -8.62 4.83
N MET A 375 2.62 -9.72 5.06
CA MET A 375 2.77 -10.58 6.22
C MET A 375 4.10 -11.34 6.21
N PHE A 376 4.48 -11.90 5.07
CA PHE A 376 5.61 -12.83 4.97
C PHE A 376 6.75 -12.36 4.07
N GLY A 377 6.66 -11.20 3.44
CA GLY A 377 7.70 -10.69 2.55
C GLY A 377 9.03 -10.43 3.27
N TRP A 378 10.13 -10.55 2.52
CA TRP A 378 11.44 -10.05 2.97
C TRP A 378 11.45 -8.54 2.88
N HIS A 379 11.96 -7.86 3.92
CA HIS A 379 12.19 -6.42 3.88
C HIS A 379 10.94 -5.60 3.52
N VAL A 380 9.86 -5.84 4.25
CA VAL A 380 8.60 -5.12 4.07
C VAL A 380 8.61 -3.88 4.97
N HIS A 381 8.25 -2.73 4.40
CA HIS A 381 8.02 -1.49 5.13
C HIS A 381 6.56 -1.36 5.60
N GLU A 382 6.35 -0.71 6.73
CA GLU A 382 5.04 -0.37 7.29
C GLU A 382 4.11 0.30 6.26
N LYS A 383 4.66 1.19 5.42
CA LYS A 383 3.93 1.93 4.37
C LYS A 383 3.24 1.01 3.35
N ALA A 384 3.75 -0.21 3.16
CA ALA A 384 3.21 -1.17 2.19
C ALA A 384 1.79 -1.66 2.55
N ILE A 385 1.32 -1.48 3.79
CA ILE A 385 -0.04 -1.84 4.21
C ILE A 385 -1.13 -1.14 3.39
N LEU A 386 -0.83 0.04 2.82
CA LEU A 386 -1.74 0.80 1.95
C LEU A 386 -2.10 0.04 0.67
N LEU A 387 -1.22 -0.86 0.20
CA LEU A 387 -1.48 -1.74 -0.94
C LEU A 387 -2.68 -2.67 -0.71
N ALA A 388 -2.98 -2.99 0.55
CA ALA A 388 -4.16 -3.76 0.94
C ALA A 388 -5.35 -2.87 1.34
N ILE A 389 -5.13 -1.81 2.11
CA ILE A 389 -6.20 -0.94 2.65
C ILE A 389 -6.99 -0.28 1.52
N LEU A 390 -6.31 0.30 0.52
CA LEU A 390 -6.97 1.04 -0.55
C LEU A 390 -7.90 0.16 -1.40
N PRO A 391 -7.48 -0.98 -1.96
CA PRO A 391 -8.41 -1.85 -2.68
C PRO A 391 -9.49 -2.48 -1.79
N LEU A 392 -9.21 -2.73 -0.50
CA LEU A 392 -10.22 -3.24 0.43
C LEU A 392 -11.36 -2.23 0.67
N SER A 393 -11.11 -0.93 0.56
CA SER A 393 -12.16 0.10 0.66
C SER A 393 -13.28 -0.10 -0.38
N LEU A 394 -12.97 -0.63 -1.58
CA LEU A 394 -13.98 -0.93 -2.60
C LEU A 394 -14.91 -2.07 -2.16
N LEU A 395 -14.38 -3.04 -1.42
CA LEU A 395 -15.16 -4.16 -0.87
C LEU A 395 -15.95 -3.72 0.38
N SER A 396 -15.41 -2.81 1.19
CA SER A 396 -16.00 -2.38 2.45
C SER A 396 -17.39 -1.76 2.27
N VAL A 397 -17.62 -1.07 1.16
CA VAL A 397 -18.94 -0.45 0.87
C VAL A 397 -19.95 -1.41 0.23
N GLN A 398 -19.59 -2.68 -0.01
CA GLN A 398 -20.45 -3.65 -0.68
C GLN A 398 -21.11 -4.67 0.27
N ARG A 399 -20.40 -5.11 1.33
CA ARG A 399 -20.92 -6.05 2.33
C ARG A 399 -20.46 -5.73 3.74
N ALA A 400 -21.30 -6.00 4.74
CA ALA A 400 -20.96 -5.74 6.14
C ALA A 400 -19.73 -6.54 6.62
N LYS A 401 -19.57 -7.78 6.15
CA LYS A 401 -18.42 -8.62 6.53
C LYS A 401 -17.10 -8.01 6.07
N ASP A 402 -17.06 -7.52 4.83
CA ASP A 402 -15.89 -6.85 4.26
C ASP A 402 -15.66 -5.49 4.96
N ALA A 403 -16.74 -4.78 5.31
CA ALA A 403 -16.69 -3.55 6.09
C ALA A 403 -16.06 -3.75 7.47
N GLY A 404 -16.46 -4.79 8.20
CA GLY A 404 -15.87 -5.12 9.50
C GLY A 404 -14.39 -5.47 9.41
N ILE A 405 -13.97 -6.23 8.40
CA ILE A 405 -12.55 -6.52 8.15
C ILE A 405 -11.78 -5.23 7.83
N TYR A 406 -12.37 -4.38 6.98
CA TYR A 406 -11.79 -3.08 6.62
C TYR A 406 -11.59 -2.18 7.84
N LEU A 407 -12.57 -2.09 8.74
CA LEU A 407 -12.44 -1.27 9.96
C LEU A 407 -11.28 -1.72 10.85
N ILE A 408 -11.08 -3.02 11.01
CA ILE A 408 -9.93 -3.55 11.77
C ILE A 408 -8.63 -3.21 11.04
N LEU A 409 -8.52 -3.61 9.76
CA LEU A 409 -7.29 -3.45 8.98
C LEU A 409 -6.88 -1.98 8.82
N THR A 410 -7.84 -1.10 8.53
CA THR A 410 -7.54 0.32 8.33
C THR A 410 -7.13 0.97 9.64
N THR A 411 -7.77 0.64 10.77
CA THR A 411 -7.43 1.26 12.05
C THR A 411 -6.04 0.85 12.51
N THR A 412 -5.74 -0.45 12.48
CA THR A 412 -4.42 -0.95 12.93
C THR A 412 -3.32 -0.63 11.94
N GLY A 413 -3.58 -0.75 10.63
CA GLY A 413 -2.62 -0.42 9.59
C GLY A 413 -2.33 1.08 9.46
N HIS A 414 -3.29 1.95 9.79
CA HIS A 414 -3.02 3.39 9.88
C HIS A 414 -2.31 3.76 11.18
N PHE A 415 -2.70 3.17 12.32
CA PHE A 415 -2.01 3.40 13.58
C PHE A 415 -0.54 3.00 13.52
N SER A 416 -0.19 1.91 12.82
CA SER A 416 1.21 1.53 12.61
C SER A 416 2.03 2.49 11.73
N LEU A 417 1.43 3.54 11.17
CA LEU A 417 2.19 4.57 10.45
C LEU A 417 2.57 5.73 11.37
N PHE A 418 2.05 5.77 12.61
CA PHE A 418 2.31 6.85 13.56
C PHE A 418 3.81 7.06 13.85
N PRO A 419 4.63 6.01 13.99
CA PRO A 419 6.06 6.18 14.23
C PRO A 419 6.83 6.83 13.07
N LEU A 420 6.24 6.93 11.87
CA LEU A 420 6.86 7.66 10.75
C LEU A 420 6.90 9.17 10.96
N LEU A 421 5.99 9.68 11.81
CA LEU A 421 5.87 11.08 12.18
C LEU A 421 6.22 11.22 13.66
N PHE A 422 7.52 11.20 13.95
CA PHE A 422 8.07 11.20 15.31
C PHE A 422 8.28 12.61 15.89
N THR A 423 8.06 13.65 15.11
CA THR A 423 8.27 15.04 15.49
C THR A 423 7.09 15.57 16.33
N LEU A 424 7.40 16.35 17.37
CA LEU A 424 6.40 16.88 18.31
C LEU A 424 5.31 17.76 17.65
N PRO A 425 5.63 18.66 16.68
CA PRO A 425 4.61 19.49 16.03
C PRO A 425 3.57 18.68 15.25
N GLU A 426 3.95 17.53 14.72
CA GLU A 426 3.09 16.68 13.89
C GLU A 426 2.19 15.75 14.71
N LEU A 427 2.46 15.57 16.01
CA LEU A 427 1.64 14.74 16.91
C LEU A 427 0.15 15.14 16.94
N PRO A 428 -0.23 16.41 17.18
CA PRO A 428 -1.64 16.81 17.14
C PRO A 428 -2.26 16.63 15.75
N ILE A 429 -1.47 16.82 14.68
CA ILE A 429 -1.94 16.69 13.29
C ILE A 429 -2.26 15.22 12.99
N LYS A 430 -1.33 14.28 13.29
CA LYS A 430 -1.54 12.85 13.03
C LYS A 430 -2.70 12.28 13.86
N ILE A 431 -2.83 12.67 15.13
CA ILE A 431 -3.95 12.26 15.99
C ILE A 431 -5.27 12.78 15.42
N LEU A 432 -5.36 14.08 15.09
CA LEU A 432 -6.58 14.68 14.57
C LEU A 432 -7.02 14.03 13.26
N LEU A 433 -6.11 13.89 12.29
CA LEU A 433 -6.42 13.26 11.01
C LEU A 433 -6.86 11.80 11.18
N MET A 434 -6.21 11.04 12.06
CA MET A 434 -6.57 9.65 12.35
C MET A 434 -7.96 9.55 12.99
N LEU A 435 -8.24 10.40 13.98
CA LEU A 435 -9.55 10.42 14.65
C LEU A 435 -10.67 10.78 13.68
N LEU A 436 -10.49 11.84 12.88
CA LEU A 436 -11.47 12.25 11.87
C LEU A 436 -11.76 11.12 10.88
N PHE A 437 -10.70 10.49 10.35
CA PHE A 437 -10.84 9.39 9.40
C PHE A 437 -11.52 8.16 10.03
N THR A 438 -11.11 7.78 11.24
CA THR A 438 -11.63 6.60 11.95
C THR A 438 -13.08 6.81 12.35
N ILE A 439 -13.43 7.94 12.98
CA ILE A 439 -14.82 8.27 13.36
C ILE A 439 -15.71 8.28 12.11
N TYR A 440 -15.27 8.90 11.03
CA TYR A 440 -16.02 8.89 9.77
C TYR A 440 -16.19 7.49 9.21
N SER A 441 -15.13 6.67 9.16
CA SER A 441 -15.16 5.31 8.64
C SER A 441 -16.14 4.43 9.41
N PHE A 442 -16.09 4.48 10.74
CA PHE A 442 -17.00 3.72 11.61
C PHE A 442 -18.44 4.19 11.48
N SER A 443 -18.68 5.50 11.56
CA SER A 443 -20.02 6.08 11.48
C SER A 443 -20.69 5.80 10.14
N SER A 444 -19.98 6.05 9.04
CA SER A 444 -20.50 5.89 7.68
C SER A 444 -20.77 4.42 7.33
N LEU A 445 -19.86 3.50 7.64
CA LEU A 445 -20.08 2.07 7.38
C LEU A 445 -21.15 1.49 8.29
N LYS A 446 -21.22 1.88 9.57
CA LYS A 446 -22.31 1.47 10.47
C LYS A 446 -23.66 1.95 9.97
N SER A 447 -23.76 3.18 9.47
CA SER A 447 -25.00 3.67 8.85
C SER A 447 -25.36 2.88 7.59
N LEU A 448 -24.38 2.67 6.70
CA LEU A 448 -24.57 1.93 5.45
C LEU A 448 -25.07 0.49 5.66
N PHE A 449 -24.64 -0.14 6.75
CA PHE A 449 -24.99 -1.51 7.13
C PHE A 449 -25.91 -1.60 8.35
N ARG A 450 -26.67 -0.54 8.67
CA ARG A 450 -27.51 -0.47 9.88
C ARG A 450 -28.53 -1.60 10.07
N ARG A 451 -28.91 -2.27 8.99
CA ARG A 451 -29.86 -3.40 9.00
C ARG A 451 -29.18 -4.77 9.15
N GLU A 452 -27.85 -4.81 9.02
CA GLU A 452 -27.06 -6.02 9.19
C GLU A 452 -26.61 -6.13 10.66
N ARG A 453 -25.99 -7.26 11.03
CA ARG A 453 -25.42 -7.45 12.36
C ARG A 453 -24.31 -6.40 12.62
N PRO A 454 -23.95 -6.13 13.90
CA PRO A 454 -22.82 -5.28 14.22
C PRO A 454 -21.59 -5.65 13.40
N LEU A 455 -20.94 -4.64 12.80
CA LEU A 455 -19.78 -4.85 11.93
C LEU A 455 -18.59 -5.45 12.69
N LEU A 456 -18.50 -5.09 13.98
CA LEU A 456 -17.51 -5.61 14.92
C LEU A 456 -18.20 -6.30 16.09
N ASN A 457 -17.56 -7.34 16.59
CA ASN A 457 -17.91 -7.95 17.87
C ASN A 457 -17.29 -7.15 19.04
N TRP A 458 -17.68 -7.49 20.27
CA TRP A 458 -17.23 -6.77 21.46
C TRP A 458 -15.72 -6.89 21.71
N LEU A 459 -15.11 -8.05 21.42
CA LEU A 459 -13.66 -8.26 21.54
C LEU A 459 -12.88 -7.41 20.54
N GLU A 460 -13.32 -7.40 19.27
CA GLU A 460 -12.77 -6.55 18.21
C GLU A 460 -12.86 -5.07 18.59
N THR A 461 -13.97 -4.67 19.22
CA THR A 461 -14.17 -3.28 19.68
C THR A 461 -13.20 -2.93 20.82
N ILE A 462 -13.09 -3.80 21.84
CA ILE A 462 -12.16 -3.58 22.96
C ILE A 462 -10.72 -3.50 22.45
N TYR A 463 -10.33 -4.39 21.54
CA TYR A 463 -9.02 -4.39 20.92
C TYR A 463 -8.73 -3.06 20.20
N LEU A 464 -9.65 -2.55 19.39
CA LEU A 464 -9.41 -1.27 18.71
C LEU A 464 -9.38 -0.07 19.68
N VAL A 465 -10.20 -0.07 20.74
CA VAL A 465 -10.19 1.00 21.75
C VAL A 465 -8.89 1.04 22.54
N GLN A 466 -8.24 -0.11 22.77
CA GLN A 466 -6.95 -0.20 23.46
C GLN A 466 -5.77 0.45 22.71
N LEU A 467 -5.94 0.84 21.44
CA LEU A 467 -4.95 1.67 20.73
C LEU A 467 -4.79 3.05 21.39
N VAL A 468 -5.83 3.59 22.03
CA VAL A 468 -5.77 4.89 22.72
C VAL A 468 -4.83 4.87 23.92
N PRO A 469 -4.99 3.96 24.91
CA PRO A 469 -4.03 3.89 26.01
C PRO A 469 -2.64 3.45 25.55
N LEU A 470 -2.52 2.67 24.46
CA LEU A 470 -1.22 2.35 23.86
C LEU A 470 -0.51 3.62 23.35
N GLU A 471 -1.22 4.50 22.64
CA GLU A 471 -0.68 5.77 22.16
C GLU A 471 -0.27 6.69 23.31
N ILE A 472 -1.14 6.85 24.32
CA ILE A 472 -0.85 7.63 25.53
C ILE A 472 0.40 7.08 26.21
N PHE A 473 0.51 5.75 26.31
CA PHE A 473 1.70 5.15 26.88
C PHE A 473 2.94 5.45 26.04
N CYS A 474 2.89 5.27 24.72
CA CYS A 474 4.05 5.41 23.84
C CYS A 474 4.55 6.85 23.69
N GLU A 475 3.65 7.82 23.54
CA GLU A 475 4.00 9.22 23.21
C GLU A 475 4.05 10.13 24.45
N ILE A 476 3.33 9.79 25.54
CA ILE A 476 3.24 10.65 26.74
C ILE A 476 3.94 10.00 27.94
N ILE A 477 3.55 8.78 28.33
CA ILE A 477 4.06 8.16 29.57
C ILE A 477 5.51 7.71 29.40
N PHE A 478 5.82 6.97 28.35
CA PHE A 478 7.13 6.36 28.14
C PHE A 478 8.27 7.38 28.04
N PRO A 479 8.12 8.53 27.33
CA PRO A 479 9.17 9.54 27.28
C PRO A 479 9.49 10.21 28.62
N LEU A 480 8.56 10.16 29.58
CA LEU A 480 8.74 10.67 30.95
C LEU A 480 9.40 9.64 31.89
N MET A 481 9.54 8.38 31.45
CA MET A 481 10.14 7.32 32.25
C MET A 481 11.67 7.24 32.07
N PRO A 482 12.44 6.84 33.10
CA PRO A 482 13.89 6.63 32.99
C PRO A 482 14.28 5.57 31.94
N TRP A 483 13.36 4.66 31.61
CA TRP A 483 13.56 3.59 30.63
C TRP A 483 13.80 4.09 29.20
N LYS A 484 13.51 5.35 28.89
CA LYS A 484 13.83 5.93 27.58
C LYS A 484 15.32 5.81 27.24
N LEU A 485 16.20 5.92 28.23
CA LEU A 485 17.65 5.86 28.04
C LEU A 485 18.15 4.42 27.85
N THR A 486 17.52 3.46 28.51
CA THR A 486 17.96 2.05 28.50
C THR A 486 17.24 1.20 27.45
N LEU A 487 16.00 1.54 27.11
CA LEU A 487 15.10 0.79 26.23
C LEU A 487 14.38 1.68 25.19
N PRO A 488 15.09 2.51 24.41
CA PRO A 488 14.49 3.53 23.54
C PRO A 488 13.51 2.99 22.49
N PHE A 489 13.63 1.71 22.11
CA PHE A 489 12.82 1.08 21.06
C PHE A 489 11.51 0.43 21.56
N VAL A 490 11.20 0.49 22.86
CA VAL A 490 9.98 -0.14 23.42
C VAL A 490 8.69 0.39 22.80
N PRO A 491 8.48 1.72 22.63
CA PRO A 491 7.28 2.24 21.97
C PRO A 491 7.11 1.69 20.55
N LEU A 492 8.20 1.66 19.79
CA LEU A 492 8.22 1.12 18.43
C LEU A 492 7.86 -0.36 18.41
N LEU A 493 8.45 -1.15 19.31
CA LEU A 493 8.14 -2.57 19.48
C LEU A 493 6.66 -2.78 19.82
N LEU A 494 6.13 -2.08 20.82
CA LEU A 494 4.74 -2.23 21.27
C LEU A 494 3.75 -1.89 20.15
N THR A 495 3.95 -0.76 19.46
CA THR A 495 3.11 -0.38 18.31
C THR A 495 3.18 -1.42 17.19
N SER A 496 4.38 -1.92 16.87
CA SER A 496 4.57 -2.93 15.81
C SER A 496 3.85 -4.23 16.14
N VAL A 497 4.07 -4.78 17.34
CA VAL A 497 3.50 -6.05 17.78
C VAL A 497 1.98 -5.94 17.92
N TYR A 498 1.50 -4.86 18.54
CA TYR A 498 0.07 -4.65 18.74
C TYR A 498 -0.67 -4.59 17.39
N CYS A 499 -0.17 -3.79 16.45
CA CYS A 499 -0.79 -3.67 15.12
C CYS A 499 -0.65 -4.95 14.29
N ALA A 500 0.46 -5.68 14.44
CA ALA A 500 0.68 -6.95 13.74
C ALA A 500 -0.39 -7.99 14.10
N LEU A 501 -0.83 -8.04 15.37
CA LEU A 501 -1.93 -8.92 15.77
C LEU A 501 -3.23 -8.58 15.03
N GLY A 502 -3.59 -7.30 14.93
CA GLY A 502 -4.81 -6.86 14.27
C GLY A 502 -4.79 -7.03 12.77
N ILE A 503 -3.64 -6.77 12.13
CA ILE A 503 -3.45 -7.01 10.69
C ILE A 503 -3.50 -8.52 10.39
N THR A 504 -2.84 -9.35 11.21
CA THR A 504 -2.91 -10.82 11.10
C THR A 504 -4.35 -11.31 11.25
N TYR A 505 -5.08 -10.78 12.24
CA TYR A 505 -6.48 -11.12 12.46
C TYR A 505 -7.37 -10.74 11.26
N ALA A 506 -7.22 -9.53 10.72
CA ALA A 506 -7.95 -9.10 9.53
C ALA A 506 -7.62 -9.95 8.30
N TRP A 507 -6.34 -10.31 8.10
CA TRP A 507 -5.90 -11.20 7.03
C TRP A 507 -6.53 -12.59 7.14
N LEU A 508 -6.51 -13.22 8.32
CA LEU A 508 -7.16 -14.50 8.57
C LEU A 508 -8.68 -14.42 8.35
N LYS A 509 -9.34 -13.37 8.85
CA LYS A 509 -10.79 -13.16 8.71
C LYS A 509 -11.20 -12.99 7.24
N LEU A 510 -10.39 -12.29 6.44
CA LEU A 510 -10.57 -12.19 4.99
C LEU A 510 -10.39 -13.55 4.30
N TYR A 511 -9.35 -14.29 4.68
CA TYR A 511 -9.09 -15.63 4.16
C TYR A 511 -10.26 -16.58 4.41
N VAL A 512 -10.74 -16.64 5.65
CA VAL A 512 -11.92 -17.41 6.02
C VAL A 512 -13.12 -16.96 5.20
N SER A 513 -13.30 -15.65 4.98
CA SER A 513 -14.40 -15.18 4.14
C SER A 513 -14.34 -15.70 2.71
N VAL A 514 -13.18 -15.63 2.07
CA VAL A 514 -13.02 -16.08 0.68
C VAL A 514 -13.21 -17.59 0.55
N LEU A 515 -12.69 -18.38 1.51
CA LEU A 515 -12.75 -19.85 1.46
C LEU A 515 -14.15 -20.40 1.77
N THR A 516 -14.89 -19.74 2.67
CA THR A 516 -16.22 -20.19 3.12
C THR A 516 -17.37 -19.66 2.27
N GLU A 517 -17.12 -18.70 1.39
CA GLU A 517 -18.18 -18.13 0.56
C GLU A 517 -18.74 -19.16 -0.43
N PRO A 518 -20.06 -19.42 -0.40
CA PRO A 518 -20.70 -20.30 -1.36
C PRO A 518 -20.61 -19.71 -2.76
N ILE A 519 -20.39 -20.56 -3.76
CA ILE A 519 -20.42 -20.16 -5.16
C ILE A 519 -21.87 -19.73 -5.46
N PRO A 520 -22.13 -18.49 -5.91
CA PRO A 520 -23.48 -18.13 -6.31
C PRO A 520 -23.86 -19.01 -7.51
N VAL A 521 -24.76 -19.96 -7.29
CA VAL A 521 -25.42 -20.70 -8.36
C VAL A 521 -26.10 -19.65 -9.23
N ARG A 522 -25.70 -19.55 -10.50
CA ARG A 522 -26.38 -18.69 -11.47
C ARG A 522 -27.87 -19.06 -11.44
N GLN A 523 -28.71 -18.20 -10.87
CA GLN A 523 -30.11 -18.20 -11.24
C GLN A 523 -30.13 -17.96 -12.76
N LYS A 524 -30.74 -18.90 -13.49
CA LYS A 524 -31.00 -18.75 -14.93
C LYS A 524 -31.56 -17.35 -15.15
N ALA A 525 -30.95 -16.61 -16.07
CA ALA A 525 -31.62 -15.48 -16.67
C ALA A 525 -32.80 -16.07 -17.44
N GLU A 526 -34.02 -15.86 -16.93
CA GLU A 526 -35.24 -15.91 -17.72
C GLU A 526 -35.36 -14.62 -18.53
#